data_AF-A0A0S9KLG7-F1
#
_entry.id   AF-A0A0S9KLG7-F1
#
_cell.length_a   1.000
_cell.length_b   1.000
_cell.length_c   1.000
_cell.angle_alpha   90.00
_cell.angle_beta   90.00
_cell.angle_gamma   90.00
#
_symmetry.space_group_name_H-M   'P 1'
#
loop_
_entity.id
_entity.type
_entity.pdbx_description
1 polymer ?
#
loop_
_entity_poly.entity_id
_entity_poly.type
_entity_poly.pdbx_seq_one_letter_code
_entity_poly.pdbx_strand_id
1 'polypeptide(L)'
;MTLRIALAGIAVLGVGAAITTAVWTDDVFFGATATASSFDLQGRQAGAPTWGDQGLPGDDATIVLTSTELGNLSPSTTVTIPFELCNAGTADGTIETITDPVIGDPLGSTAGANMTATITGVAEGDGIPSDTTCANPVTGNLVVTTTVDFPPTAMGQTGDISFRVTGQSD
;
A
#
# COMPACT_ATOMS: atom_id res chain seq x y z
N MET A 1 -8.22 92.94 0.91
CA MET A 1 -8.44 92.56 2.32
C MET A 1 -8.39 91.06 2.40
N THR A 2 -7.39 90.60 3.15
CA THR A 2 -7.08 89.25 3.65
C THR A 2 -8.29 88.37 3.96
N LEU A 3 -8.24 87.07 3.60
CA LEU A 3 -8.38 85.91 4.52
C LEU A 3 -8.28 84.58 3.72
N ARG A 4 -7.09 83.97 3.59
CA ARG A 4 -6.69 82.78 4.35
C ARG A 4 -7.86 81.86 4.78
N ILE A 5 -8.23 80.89 3.94
CA ILE A 5 -8.57 79.52 4.40
C ILE A 5 -7.98 78.52 3.39
N ALA A 6 -6.66 78.50 3.30
CA ALA A 6 -5.96 77.25 3.05
C ALA A 6 -5.70 76.65 4.44
N LEU A 7 -6.33 75.52 4.79
CA LEU A 7 -5.70 74.36 5.48
C LEU A 7 -6.63 73.28 6.10
N ALA A 8 -7.96 73.27 5.95
CA ALA A 8 -8.79 72.29 6.70
C ALA A 8 -9.86 71.55 5.88
N GLY A 9 -9.54 71.13 4.65
CA GLY A 9 -10.43 70.28 3.85
C GLY A 9 -9.73 69.24 2.99
N ILE A 10 -8.41 69.08 3.14
CA ILE A 10 -7.59 68.01 2.53
C ILE A 10 -7.82 66.68 3.29
N ALA A 11 -9.07 66.43 3.71
CA ALA A 11 -9.48 65.25 4.48
C ALA A 11 -10.76 64.60 3.94
N VAL A 12 -11.17 64.94 2.71
CA VAL A 12 -12.16 64.21 1.92
C VAL A 12 -11.65 64.18 0.47
N LEU A 13 -10.58 63.49 0.04
CA LEU A 13 -9.98 62.22 0.47
C LEU A 13 -10.99 61.14 0.91
N GLY A 14 -12.16 61.17 0.30
CA GLY A 14 -13.20 60.15 0.45
C GLY A 14 -13.70 59.69 -0.92
N VAL A 15 -12.90 58.86 -1.59
CA VAL A 15 -13.40 57.66 -2.28
C VAL A 15 -14.74 57.82 -3.03
N GLY A 16 -14.79 58.68 -4.05
CA GLY A 16 -16.02 58.85 -4.85
C GLY A 16 -15.81 58.96 -6.36
N ALA A 17 -14.56 58.92 -6.83
CA ALA A 17 -14.23 59.10 -8.24
C ALA A 17 -13.41 57.94 -8.84
N ALA A 18 -13.44 56.77 -8.21
CA ALA A 18 -13.14 55.52 -8.91
C ALA A 18 -14.47 54.95 -9.38
N ILE A 19 -14.87 55.36 -10.58
CA ILE A 19 -15.70 54.53 -11.45
C ILE A 19 -14.94 53.22 -11.64
N THR A 20 -15.12 52.29 -10.71
CA THR A 20 -14.98 50.90 -11.05
C THR A 20 -16.10 50.66 -12.05
N THR A 21 -15.73 50.56 -13.33
CA THR A 21 -16.54 49.77 -14.24
C THR A 21 -16.70 48.43 -13.54
N ALA A 22 -17.85 48.19 -12.92
CA ALA A 22 -18.27 46.85 -12.62
C ALA A 22 -18.43 46.16 -13.98
N VAL A 23 -17.30 45.75 -14.54
CA VAL A 23 -17.23 44.54 -15.34
C VAL A 23 -17.71 43.52 -14.35
N TRP A 24 -18.96 43.12 -14.50
CA TRP A 24 -19.46 41.90 -13.90
C TRP A 24 -18.57 40.81 -14.49
N THR A 25 -17.45 40.53 -13.83
CA THR A 25 -16.85 39.21 -13.87
C THR A 25 -17.94 38.32 -13.29
N ASP A 26 -18.71 37.71 -14.18
CA ASP A 26 -19.37 36.46 -13.85
C ASP A 26 -18.23 35.48 -13.57
N ASP A 27 -17.89 35.32 -12.29
CA ASP A 27 -16.97 34.28 -11.87
C ASP A 27 -17.68 32.95 -12.11
N VAL A 28 -17.50 32.42 -13.32
CA VAL A 28 -17.83 31.05 -13.66
C VAL A 28 -16.84 30.18 -12.87
N PHE A 29 -17.26 29.74 -11.69
CA PHE A 29 -16.56 28.70 -10.96
C PHE A 29 -16.72 27.39 -11.72
N PHE A 30 -15.70 27.00 -12.48
CA PHE A 30 -15.49 25.59 -12.79
C PHE A 30 -15.10 24.92 -11.48
N GLY A 31 -16.09 24.38 -10.78
CA GLY A 31 -15.87 23.39 -9.74
C GLY A 31 -15.33 22.13 -10.39
N ALA A 32 -14.04 22.11 -10.70
CA ALA A 32 -13.34 20.85 -10.91
C ALA A 32 -13.31 20.15 -9.55
N THR A 33 -14.09 19.09 -9.39
CA THR A 33 -13.91 18.17 -8.27
C THR A 33 -12.48 17.64 -8.38
N ALA A 34 -11.58 18.14 -7.52
CA ALA A 34 -10.26 17.55 -7.36
C ALA A 34 -10.45 16.20 -6.68
N THR A 35 -10.66 15.15 -7.47
CA THR A 35 -10.62 13.79 -6.95
C THR A 35 -9.18 13.49 -6.57
N ALA A 36 -8.89 13.42 -5.27
CA ALA A 36 -7.60 12.97 -4.80
C ALA A 36 -7.37 11.54 -5.29
N SER A 37 -6.22 11.30 -5.92
CA SER A 37 -5.78 9.95 -6.23
C SER A 37 -5.25 9.28 -4.96
N SER A 38 -5.43 7.96 -4.86
CA SER A 38 -5.04 7.16 -3.70
C SER A 38 -4.31 5.89 -4.14
N PHE A 39 -3.39 5.43 -3.30
CA PHE A 39 -2.77 4.11 -3.39
C PHE A 39 -3.06 3.36 -2.10
N ASP A 40 -3.56 2.14 -2.21
CA ASP A 40 -3.95 1.29 -1.08
C ASP A 40 -3.54 -0.15 -1.41
N LEU A 41 -2.35 -0.54 -0.99
CA LEU A 41 -1.83 -1.90 -1.21
C LEU A 41 -2.43 -2.85 -0.18
N GLN A 42 -3.13 -3.86 -0.67
CA GLN A 42 -3.74 -4.93 0.10
C GLN A 42 -3.13 -6.27 -0.28
N GLY A 43 -3.12 -7.19 0.67
CA GLY A 43 -2.54 -8.51 0.53
C GLY A 43 -3.33 -9.57 1.27
N ARG A 44 -3.37 -10.78 0.73
CA ARG A 44 -3.99 -11.95 1.36
C ARG A 44 -3.41 -13.26 0.86
N GLN A 45 -3.68 -14.33 1.57
CA GLN A 45 -3.55 -15.68 1.02
C GLN A 45 -4.54 -15.87 -0.14
N ALA A 46 -4.11 -16.52 -1.22
CA ALA A 46 -4.95 -16.66 -2.40
C ALA A 46 -6.26 -17.40 -2.08
N GLY A 47 -7.38 -16.86 -2.54
CA GLY A 47 -8.72 -17.37 -2.24
C GLY A 47 -9.23 -17.13 -0.80
N ALA A 48 -8.46 -16.49 0.08
CA ALA A 48 -8.95 -16.10 1.40
C ALA A 48 -10.04 -15.01 1.29
N PRO A 49 -11.09 -15.02 2.13
CA PRO A 49 -12.22 -14.12 1.98
C PRO A 49 -11.91 -12.67 2.36
N THR A 50 -10.84 -12.42 3.10
CA THR A 50 -10.49 -11.12 3.68
C THR A 50 -9.17 -10.60 3.13
N TRP A 51 -9.15 -9.33 2.72
CA TRP A 51 -7.94 -8.58 2.39
C TRP A 51 -7.37 -7.95 3.66
N GLY A 52 -6.04 -8.03 3.84
CA GLY A 52 -5.32 -7.24 4.82
C GLY A 52 -4.74 -6.01 4.15
N ASP A 53 -4.99 -4.83 4.69
CA ASP A 53 -4.34 -3.58 4.29
C ASP A 53 -2.84 -3.68 4.60
N GLN A 54 -1.96 -3.67 3.60
CA GLN A 54 -0.50 -3.77 3.74
C GLN A 54 0.15 -2.38 3.65
N GLY A 55 -0.60 -1.38 4.11
CA GLY A 55 -0.56 0.02 3.72
C GLY A 55 0.79 0.75 3.75
N LEU A 56 0.68 1.93 3.13
CA LEU A 56 1.67 2.99 2.92
C LEU A 56 2.73 3.14 4.04
N PRO A 57 3.92 3.70 3.70
CA PRO A 57 5.04 3.85 4.65
C PRO A 57 4.62 4.38 6.02
N GLY A 58 4.59 3.51 7.04
CA GLY A 58 4.20 3.85 8.41
C GLY A 58 2.95 3.13 8.94
N ASP A 59 2.21 2.40 8.09
CA ASP A 59 1.12 1.48 8.47
C ASP A 59 1.29 0.10 7.79
N ASP A 60 2.55 -0.31 7.61
CA ASP A 60 2.95 -1.52 6.91
C ASP A 60 2.43 -2.77 7.66
N ALA A 61 1.33 -3.37 7.19
CA ALA A 61 0.90 -4.64 7.73
C ALA A 61 1.75 -5.81 7.19
N THR A 62 1.56 -6.96 7.85
CA THR A 62 2.26 -8.20 7.52
C THR A 62 1.27 -9.16 6.86
N ILE A 63 1.64 -9.71 5.72
CA ILE A 63 0.91 -10.80 5.09
C ILE A 63 1.26 -12.06 5.87
N VAL A 64 0.26 -12.66 6.50
CA VAL A 64 0.38 -13.93 7.21
C VAL A 64 -0.29 -15.01 6.37
N LEU A 65 0.50 -15.99 5.93
CA LEU A 65 0.03 -17.16 5.21
C LEU A 65 -0.06 -18.34 6.17
N THR A 66 -1.24 -18.94 6.23
CA THR A 66 -1.52 -20.12 7.04
C THR A 66 -1.84 -21.27 6.08
N SER A 67 -0.96 -22.26 5.99
CA SER A 67 -1.17 -23.40 5.09
C SER A 67 -1.03 -24.71 5.84
N THR A 68 -2.07 -25.55 5.70
CA THR A 68 -2.02 -26.95 6.14
C THR A 68 -0.99 -27.76 5.35
N GLU A 69 -0.56 -27.27 4.18
CA GLU A 69 0.49 -27.90 3.39
C GLU A 69 1.86 -27.84 4.08
N LEU A 70 2.07 -26.91 5.01
CA LEU A 70 3.28 -26.90 5.86
C LEU A 70 3.34 -28.13 6.77
N GLY A 71 2.19 -28.69 7.16
CA GLY A 71 2.12 -29.97 7.87
C GLY A 71 2.56 -31.16 7.01
N ASN A 72 2.56 -31.02 5.69
CA ASN A 72 2.97 -32.09 4.76
C ASN A 72 4.47 -32.02 4.39
N LEU A 73 5.23 -31.13 5.02
CA LEU A 73 6.68 -31.03 4.77
C LEU A 73 7.38 -32.32 5.21
N SER A 74 8.16 -32.87 4.29
CA SER A 74 9.06 -34.01 4.49
C SER A 74 10.45 -33.63 3.98
N PRO A 75 11.49 -34.46 4.15
CA PRO A 75 12.83 -34.13 3.68
C PRO A 75 12.87 -33.87 2.17
N SER A 76 13.65 -32.88 1.75
CA SER A 76 13.82 -32.48 0.34
C SER A 76 12.49 -32.21 -0.39
N THR A 77 11.49 -31.69 0.33
CA THR A 77 10.17 -31.38 -0.22
C THR A 77 10.04 -29.88 -0.45
N THR A 78 9.34 -29.52 -1.53
CA THR A 78 8.97 -28.14 -1.82
C THR A 78 7.45 -28.01 -1.81
N VAL A 79 6.97 -27.01 -1.08
CA VAL A 79 5.55 -26.60 -1.01
C VAL A 79 5.43 -25.19 -1.56
N THR A 80 4.35 -24.91 -2.27
CA THR A 80 4.08 -23.60 -2.87
C THR A 80 2.75 -23.08 -2.38
N ILE A 81 2.78 -21.96 -1.66
CA ILE A 81 1.60 -21.31 -1.08
C ILE A 81 1.32 -20.02 -1.88
N PRO A 82 0.20 -19.95 -2.62
CA PRO A 82 -0.14 -18.76 -3.38
C PRO A 82 -0.66 -17.64 -2.48
N PHE A 83 -0.31 -16.40 -2.81
CA PHE A 83 -0.84 -15.18 -2.21
C PHE A 83 -1.24 -14.18 -3.31
N GLU A 84 -2.07 -13.22 -2.93
CA GLU A 84 -2.63 -12.22 -3.83
C GLU A 84 -2.37 -10.83 -3.27
N LEU A 85 -2.00 -9.90 -4.15
CA LEU A 85 -1.86 -8.48 -3.90
C LEU A 85 -2.87 -7.70 -4.74
N CYS A 86 -3.39 -6.62 -4.19
CA CYS A 86 -4.32 -5.73 -4.87
C CYS A 86 -4.02 -4.28 -4.49
N ASN A 87 -4.12 -3.37 -5.44
CA ASN A 87 -4.15 -1.95 -5.13
C ASN A 87 -5.59 -1.45 -5.17
N ALA A 88 -6.25 -1.36 -4.01
CA ALA A 88 -7.62 -0.87 -3.90
C ALA A 88 -7.74 0.66 -4.08
N GLY A 89 -6.62 1.33 -4.38
CA GLY A 89 -6.54 2.74 -4.70
C GLY A 89 -7.06 3.10 -6.09
N THR A 90 -6.92 4.37 -6.42
CA THR A 90 -7.35 4.99 -7.69
C THR A 90 -6.18 5.44 -8.58
N ALA A 91 -4.94 5.36 -8.08
CA ALA A 91 -3.70 5.48 -8.84
C ALA A 91 -3.04 4.12 -8.98
N ASP A 92 -2.36 3.91 -10.10
CA ASP A 92 -1.44 2.79 -10.26
C ASP A 92 -0.20 3.02 -9.37
N GLY A 93 0.53 1.95 -9.10
CA GLY A 93 1.78 2.04 -8.36
C GLY A 93 2.72 0.89 -8.64
N THR A 94 3.79 0.82 -7.87
CA THR A 94 4.85 -0.19 -8.00
C THR A 94 5.20 -0.81 -6.66
N ILE A 95 5.65 -2.06 -6.68
CA ILE A 95 6.21 -2.73 -5.50
C ILE A 95 7.58 -2.11 -5.20
N GLU A 96 7.76 -1.57 -4.01
CA GLU A 96 9.02 -0.96 -3.59
C GLU A 96 9.92 -1.98 -2.87
N THR A 97 9.38 -2.67 -1.88
CA THR A 97 10.15 -3.66 -1.09
C THR A 97 9.36 -4.92 -0.81
N ILE A 98 10.07 -6.04 -0.77
CA ILE A 98 9.55 -7.32 -0.27
C ILE A 98 10.53 -7.85 0.78
N THR A 99 10.08 -8.03 2.02
CA THR A 99 10.96 -8.58 3.07
C THR A 99 11.11 -10.08 2.94
N ASP A 100 12.24 -10.62 3.41
CA ASP A 100 12.45 -12.06 3.52
C ASP A 100 11.33 -12.73 4.36
N PRO A 101 10.74 -13.84 3.89
CA PRO A 101 9.71 -14.54 4.63
C PRO A 101 10.24 -15.16 5.94
N VAL A 102 9.49 -14.97 7.01
CA VAL A 102 9.77 -15.53 8.33
C VAL A 102 8.78 -16.64 8.64
N ILE A 103 9.32 -17.84 8.87
CA ILE A 103 8.55 -19.01 9.31
C ILE A 103 8.37 -18.92 10.84
N GLY A 104 7.12 -18.89 11.29
CA GLY A 104 6.74 -18.79 12.69
C GLY A 104 6.74 -20.14 13.43
N ASP A 105 6.55 -20.04 14.74
CA ASP A 105 6.47 -21.18 15.64
C ASP A 105 5.20 -22.04 15.45
N PRO A 106 5.24 -23.33 15.82
CA PRO A 106 6.38 -24.09 16.36
C PRO A 106 7.37 -24.60 15.29
N LEU A 107 6.98 -24.55 14.01
CA LEU A 107 7.80 -25.05 12.91
C LEU A 107 9.13 -24.30 12.78
N GLY A 108 9.11 -22.97 12.89
CA GLY A 108 10.29 -22.09 12.80
C GLY A 108 11.30 -22.23 13.94
N SER A 109 10.88 -22.68 15.13
CA SER A 109 11.77 -22.93 16.28
C SER A 109 12.19 -24.39 16.47
N THR A 110 11.72 -25.30 15.61
CA THR A 110 12.07 -26.72 15.76
C THR A 110 13.55 -26.95 15.44
N ALA A 111 14.29 -27.46 16.42
CA ALA A 111 15.72 -27.71 16.28
C ALA A 111 16.04 -28.64 15.09
N GLY A 112 16.94 -28.18 14.22
CA GLY A 112 17.36 -28.93 13.02
C GLY A 112 16.41 -28.80 11.82
N ALA A 113 15.27 -28.11 11.95
CA ALA A 113 14.32 -27.88 10.85
C ALA A 113 14.85 -26.82 9.87
N ASN A 114 15.88 -27.18 9.10
CA ASN A 114 16.46 -26.29 8.10
C ASN A 114 15.56 -26.23 6.87
N MET A 115 15.10 -25.02 6.55
CA MET A 115 14.21 -24.71 5.43
C MET A 115 14.58 -23.37 4.81
N THR A 116 14.14 -23.15 3.57
CA THR A 116 14.26 -21.88 2.87
C THR A 116 12.89 -21.47 2.36
N ALA A 117 12.50 -20.22 2.61
CA ALA A 117 11.26 -19.64 2.12
C ALA A 117 11.60 -18.48 1.16
N THR A 118 11.05 -18.52 -0.04
CA THR A 118 11.33 -17.53 -1.10
C THR A 118 10.04 -17.11 -1.78
N ILE A 119 9.92 -15.83 -2.12
CA ILE A 119 8.81 -15.30 -2.91
C ILE A 119 9.16 -15.35 -4.39
N THR A 120 8.19 -15.73 -5.22
CA THR A 120 8.27 -15.81 -6.67
C THR A 120 6.97 -15.30 -7.30
N GLY A 121 6.99 -14.96 -8.59
CA GLY A 121 5.82 -14.45 -9.31
C GLY A 121 5.56 -12.94 -9.12
N VAL A 122 6.16 -12.33 -8.10
CA VAL A 122 6.24 -10.88 -7.89
C VAL A 122 7.66 -10.49 -7.46
N ALA A 123 8.09 -9.29 -7.82
CA ALA A 123 9.39 -8.73 -7.51
C ALA A 123 9.31 -7.21 -7.26
N GLU A 124 10.36 -6.67 -6.63
CA GLU A 124 10.55 -5.22 -6.52
C GLU A 124 10.61 -4.58 -7.92
N GLY A 125 9.89 -3.48 -8.08
CA GLY A 125 9.71 -2.77 -9.35
C GLY A 125 8.56 -3.28 -10.22
N ASP A 126 7.88 -4.36 -9.84
CA ASP A 126 6.68 -4.80 -10.56
C ASP A 126 5.54 -3.79 -10.36
N GLY A 127 4.77 -3.55 -11.42
CA GLY A 127 3.59 -2.68 -11.38
C GLY A 127 2.40 -3.35 -10.70
N ILE A 128 1.72 -2.59 -9.84
CA ILE A 128 0.42 -2.95 -9.26
C ILE A 128 -0.63 -1.95 -9.76
N PRO A 129 -1.38 -2.29 -10.83
CA PRO A 129 -2.41 -1.42 -11.35
C PRO A 129 -3.54 -1.24 -10.33
N SER A 130 -4.18 -0.07 -10.40
CA SER A 130 -5.36 0.24 -9.60
C SER A 130 -6.51 -0.72 -9.90
N ASP A 131 -7.06 -1.31 -8.84
CA ASP A 131 -8.24 -2.16 -8.84
C ASP A 131 -9.02 -1.99 -7.53
N THR A 132 -9.89 -0.98 -7.52
CA THR A 132 -10.76 -0.65 -6.37
C THR A 132 -11.67 -1.80 -5.89
N THR A 133 -11.79 -2.89 -6.66
CA THR A 133 -12.61 -4.06 -6.32
C THR A 133 -11.80 -5.31 -6.01
N CYS A 134 -10.49 -5.28 -6.26
CA CYS A 134 -9.61 -6.44 -6.21
C CYS A 134 -10.13 -7.64 -7.02
N ALA A 135 -10.74 -7.38 -8.18
CA ALA A 135 -11.27 -8.40 -9.08
C ALA A 135 -10.17 -9.11 -9.88
N ASN A 136 -9.04 -8.45 -10.12
CA ASN A 136 -7.89 -8.95 -10.87
C ASN A 136 -6.60 -8.78 -10.07
N PRO A 137 -6.44 -9.53 -8.97
CA PRO A 137 -5.28 -9.37 -8.12
C PRO A 137 -3.98 -9.89 -8.78
N VAL A 138 -2.87 -9.25 -8.44
CA VAL A 138 -1.53 -9.74 -8.79
C VAL A 138 -1.23 -10.94 -7.91
N THR A 139 -0.88 -12.07 -8.52
CA THR A 139 -0.64 -13.33 -7.78
C THR A 139 0.85 -13.57 -7.61
N GLY A 140 1.27 -13.87 -6.38
CA GLY A 140 2.60 -14.32 -6.04
C GLY A 140 2.59 -15.71 -5.40
N ASN A 141 3.77 -16.30 -5.29
CA ASN A 141 3.96 -17.64 -4.77
C ASN A 141 5.05 -17.62 -3.69
N LEU A 142 4.70 -18.03 -2.48
CA LEU A 142 5.65 -18.36 -1.45
C LEU A 142 6.08 -19.82 -1.61
N VAL A 143 7.36 -20.04 -1.89
CA VAL A 143 7.95 -21.37 -2.07
C VAL A 143 8.76 -21.72 -0.84
N VAL A 144 8.40 -22.80 -0.16
CA VAL A 144 9.10 -23.32 1.01
C VAL A 144 9.76 -24.63 0.63
N THR A 145 11.07 -24.72 0.81
CA THR A 145 11.86 -25.93 0.53
C THR A 145 12.56 -26.41 1.80
N THR A 146 12.40 -27.69 2.12
CA THR A 146 13.11 -28.33 3.22
C THR A 146 14.43 -28.95 2.75
N THR A 147 15.36 -29.11 3.67
CA THR A 147 16.62 -29.82 3.41
C THR A 147 16.46 -31.34 3.50
N VAL A 148 17.48 -32.10 3.07
CA VAL A 148 17.53 -33.57 3.20
C VAL A 148 17.57 -34.03 4.65
N ASP A 149 18.05 -33.17 5.56
CA ASP A 149 18.18 -33.46 7.00
C ASP A 149 16.97 -32.98 7.81
N PHE A 150 15.83 -32.72 7.16
CA PHE A 150 14.62 -32.24 7.82
C PHE A 150 14.15 -33.24 8.89
N PRO A 151 14.02 -32.84 10.16
CA PRO A 151 13.88 -33.77 11.27
C PRO A 151 12.45 -34.31 11.37
N PRO A 152 12.25 -35.59 11.74
CA PRO A 152 10.91 -36.17 11.94
C PRO A 152 10.06 -35.43 12.98
N THR A 153 10.69 -34.75 13.93
CA THR A 153 10.00 -33.93 14.93
C THR A 153 9.35 -32.68 14.35
N ALA A 154 9.82 -32.17 13.21
CA ALA A 154 9.23 -31.02 12.50
C ALA A 154 8.14 -31.43 11.51
N MET A 155 8.13 -32.69 11.06
CA MET A 155 7.13 -33.21 10.14
C MET A 155 5.74 -33.23 10.81
N GLY A 156 4.70 -32.80 10.09
CA GLY A 156 3.36 -32.70 10.65
C GLY A 156 3.10 -31.45 11.50
N GLN A 157 4.13 -30.64 11.78
CA GLN A 157 3.91 -29.35 12.44
C GLN A 157 3.37 -28.32 11.46
N THR A 158 2.44 -27.50 11.92
CA THR A 158 1.99 -26.31 11.23
C THR A 158 2.78 -25.10 11.70
N GLY A 159 2.77 -24.03 10.92
CA GLY A 159 3.31 -22.73 11.30
C GLY A 159 2.75 -21.68 10.35
N ASP A 160 2.85 -20.42 10.76
CA ASP A 160 2.47 -19.31 9.91
C ASP A 160 3.72 -18.76 9.21
N ILE A 161 3.58 -18.27 7.99
CA ILE A 161 4.67 -17.59 7.30
C ILE A 161 4.30 -16.14 7.10
N SER A 162 5.20 -15.25 7.52
CA SER A 162 4.97 -13.82 7.55
C SER A 162 5.99 -13.08 6.71
N PHE A 163 5.53 -12.11 5.93
CA PHE A 163 6.39 -11.19 5.17
C PHE A 163 5.66 -9.87 4.95
N ARG A 164 6.38 -8.85 4.55
CA ARG A 164 5.88 -7.51 4.31
C ARG A 164 6.16 -7.12 2.86
N VAL A 165 5.20 -6.41 2.27
CA VAL A 165 5.32 -5.83 0.95
C VAL A 165 4.95 -4.37 1.08
N THR A 166 5.81 -3.48 0.60
CA THR A 166 5.49 -2.05 0.49
C THR A 166 5.40 -1.66 -0.98
N GLY A 167 4.57 -0.66 -1.28
CA GLY A 167 4.45 -0.11 -2.61
C GLY A 167 4.29 1.40 -2.58
N GLN A 168 4.53 2.02 -3.73
CA GLN A 168 4.42 3.46 -3.93
C GLN A 168 3.50 3.76 -5.11
N SER A 169 2.68 4.81 -4.99
CA SER A 169 1.96 5.39 -6.13
C SER A 169 2.94 5.93 -7.17
N ASP A 170 2.56 5.83 -8.44
CA ASP A 170 3.24 6.51 -9.55
C ASP A 170 2.85 7.99 -9.67
#